data_AF-A0A2K9NQB4-F1
#
_entry.id   AF-A0A2K9NQB4-F1
#
_cell.length_a   1.000
_cell.length_b   1.000
_cell.length_c   1.000
_cell.angle_alpha   90.00
_cell.angle_beta   90.00
_cell.angle_gamma   90.00
#
_symmetry.space_group_name_H-M   'P 1'
#
loop_
_entity.id
_entity.type
_entity.pdbx_description
1 polymer ?
#
loop_
_entity_poly.entity_id
_entity_poly.type
_entity_poly.pdbx_seq_one_letter_code
_entity_poly.pdbx_strand_id
1 'polypeptide(L)'
;MIKLYILGLKATCENEAYEFADRFIRKLPRKNDGAFDLSSGEFYDNDIDAIRHAYTSGIFTQEYGEKITELLGDMNELVPFGGNSSSNSPNSKNMDLWNNRIGRKIGLKTSGKLKLFKLILKALKNGDLIIDPENDSRINEVSSSKINIKNKVFVVKESKKGKNLLYFDFEKSLILSRSEFISEIKTGNYPFYEIRVVKGDETPVSKKDKNIPNNLG
;
A
#
# COMPACT_ATOMS: atom_id res chain seq x y z
N MET A 1 -15.17 -8.68 -14.53
CA MET A 1 -13.73 -8.54 -14.26
C MET A 1 -13.58 -7.33 -13.36
N ILE A 2 -13.06 -7.47 -12.15
CA ILE A 2 -12.99 -6.37 -11.17
C ILE A 2 -11.63 -5.68 -11.37
N LYS A 3 -11.64 -4.52 -12.04
CA LYS A 3 -10.52 -3.57 -11.96
C LYS A 3 -10.42 -3.17 -10.49
N LEU A 4 -9.39 -3.65 -9.79
CA LEU A 4 -9.19 -3.31 -8.40
C LEU A 4 -8.49 -1.95 -8.33
N TYR A 5 -9.23 -0.93 -7.93
CA TYR A 5 -8.67 0.39 -7.68
C TYR A 5 -7.96 0.36 -6.33
N ILE A 6 -6.67 0.67 -6.34
CA ILE A 6 -5.85 0.80 -5.14
C ILE A 6 -6.51 1.75 -4.12
N LEU A 7 -7.10 2.84 -4.60
CA LEU A 7 -7.81 3.82 -3.77
C LEU A 7 -9.01 3.20 -3.06
N GLY A 8 -9.74 2.30 -3.73
CA GLY A 8 -10.87 1.57 -3.13
C GLY A 8 -10.42 0.57 -2.07
N LEU A 9 -9.33 -0.17 -2.32
CA LEU A 9 -8.75 -1.07 -1.31
C LEU A 9 -8.22 -0.28 -0.11
N LYS A 10 -7.57 0.86 -0.33
CA LYS A 10 -7.10 1.74 0.73
C LYS A 10 -8.25 2.20 1.63
N ALA A 11 -9.29 2.81 1.06
CA ALA A 11 -10.44 3.28 1.84
C ALA A 11 -11.09 2.15 2.65
N THR A 12 -11.14 0.94 2.07
CA THR A 12 -11.59 -0.26 2.77
C THR A 12 -10.70 -0.61 3.96
N CYS A 13 -9.37 -0.61 3.78
CA CYS A 13 -8.42 -0.93 4.85
C CYS A 13 -8.44 0.10 5.98
N GLU A 14 -8.56 1.39 5.66
CA GLU A 14 -8.62 2.46 6.66
C GLU A 14 -9.87 2.32 7.53
N ASN A 15 -11.04 2.12 6.90
CA ASN A 15 -12.28 1.91 7.62
C ASN A 15 -12.24 0.63 8.47
N GLU A 16 -11.66 -0.46 7.96
CA GLU A 16 -11.46 -1.69 8.71
C GLU A 16 -10.55 -1.50 9.93
N ALA A 17 -9.48 -0.71 9.80
CA ALA A 17 -8.61 -0.39 10.92
C ALA A 17 -9.37 0.35 12.03
N TYR A 18 -10.21 1.31 11.67
CA TYR A 18 -11.06 2.03 12.62
C TYR A 18 -12.10 1.12 13.27
N GLU A 19 -12.77 0.26 12.52
CA GLU A 19 -13.73 -0.71 13.07
C GLU A 19 -13.06 -1.68 14.05
N PHE A 20 -11.84 -2.12 13.75
CA PHE A 20 -11.09 -2.94 14.70
C PHE A 20 -10.65 -2.14 15.92
N ALA A 21 -10.18 -0.91 15.77
CA ALA A 21 -9.79 -0.08 16.89
C ALA A 21 -10.99 0.26 17.80
N ASP A 22 -12.14 0.62 17.22
CA ASP A 22 -13.42 0.85 17.91
C ASP A 22 -13.84 -0.35 18.78
N ARG A 23 -13.53 -1.56 18.30
CA ARG A 23 -13.87 -2.81 18.97
C ARG A 23 -12.86 -3.25 20.03
N PHE A 24 -11.56 -3.08 19.76
CA PHE A 24 -10.50 -3.73 20.53
C PHE A 24 -9.65 -2.77 21.37
N ILE A 25 -9.81 -1.45 21.21
CA ILE A 25 -9.00 -0.43 21.87
C ILE A 25 -9.90 0.50 22.68
N ARG A 26 -10.67 1.34 22.00
CA ARG A 26 -11.64 2.27 22.59
C ARG A 26 -12.69 2.62 21.57
N LYS A 27 -13.89 3.00 22.03
CA LYS A 27 -14.93 3.54 21.16
C LYS A 27 -14.43 4.81 20.49
N LEU A 28 -14.63 4.91 19.19
CA LEU A 28 -14.20 6.06 18.40
C LEU A 28 -15.37 7.02 18.14
N PRO A 29 -15.11 8.33 18.01
CA PRO A 29 -16.14 9.31 17.69
C PRO A 29 -16.87 8.97 16.39
N ARG A 30 -18.20 9.13 16.39
CA ARG A 30 -19.08 8.90 15.24
C ARG A 30 -19.99 10.11 15.03
N LYS A 31 -20.30 10.36 13.77
CA LYS A 31 -21.32 11.32 13.33
C LYS A 31 -22.72 10.72 13.52
N ASN A 32 -23.74 11.55 13.33
CA ASN A 32 -25.14 11.15 13.43
C ASN A 32 -25.55 10.06 12.42
N ASP A 33 -24.85 9.97 11.29
CA ASP A 33 -25.07 8.94 10.26
C ASP A 33 -24.34 7.61 10.57
N GLY A 34 -23.64 7.53 11.70
CA GLY A 34 -22.88 6.35 12.13
C GLY A 34 -21.47 6.26 11.55
N ALA A 35 -21.07 7.14 10.63
CA ALA A 35 -19.71 7.20 10.11
C ALA A 35 -18.74 7.71 11.18
N PHE A 36 -17.46 7.33 11.08
CA PHE A 36 -16.43 7.86 11.97
C PHE A 36 -16.27 9.37 11.81
N ASP A 37 -16.20 10.09 12.93
CA ASP A 37 -16.00 11.52 12.94
C ASP A 37 -14.52 11.88 12.93
N LEU A 38 -13.94 11.88 11.72
CA LEU A 38 -12.54 12.24 11.49
C LEU A 38 -12.24 13.71 11.83
N SER A 39 -13.23 14.55 12.14
CA SER A 39 -13.01 15.94 12.57
C SER A 39 -12.80 16.10 14.08
N SER A 40 -13.02 15.03 14.85
CA SER A 40 -12.87 15.02 16.32
C SER A 40 -11.45 15.23 16.82
N GLY A 41 -10.43 15.06 15.96
CA GLY A 41 -9.02 15.07 16.36
C GLY A 41 -8.49 13.75 16.94
N GLU A 42 -9.35 12.74 17.14
CA GLU A 42 -8.96 11.45 17.75
C GLU A 42 -8.29 10.45 16.78
N PHE A 43 -8.05 10.83 15.53
CA PHE A 43 -7.62 9.92 14.46
C PHE A 43 -6.21 10.19 13.93
N TYR A 44 -5.49 11.13 14.55
CA TYR A 44 -4.30 11.78 14.00
C TYR A 44 -3.16 11.80 15.01
N ASP A 45 -1.95 11.45 14.54
CA ASP A 45 -0.70 11.49 15.30
C ASP A 45 -0.80 10.81 16.68
N ASN A 46 -1.55 9.71 16.73
CA ASN A 46 -1.83 8.94 17.94
C ASN A 46 -1.84 7.42 17.68
N ASP A 47 -2.31 6.63 18.64
CA ASP A 47 -2.35 5.17 18.55
C ASP A 47 -3.30 4.64 17.46
N ILE A 48 -4.41 5.33 17.20
CA ILE A 48 -5.37 4.99 16.13
C ILE A 48 -4.73 5.23 14.77
N ASP A 49 -4.04 6.35 14.64
CA ASP A 49 -3.29 6.72 13.45
C ASP A 49 -2.19 5.69 13.14
N ALA A 50 -1.39 5.35 14.17
CA ALA A 50 -0.35 4.33 14.08
C ALA A 50 -0.87 2.97 13.61
N ILE A 51 -2.01 2.54 14.16
CA ILE A 51 -2.67 1.30 13.77
C ILE A 51 -3.18 1.36 12.34
N ARG A 52 -3.81 2.47 11.94
CA ARG A 52 -4.34 2.63 10.59
C ARG A 52 -3.23 2.47 9.56
N HIS A 53 -2.08 3.12 9.78
CA HIS A 53 -0.90 3.01 8.93
C HIS A 53 -0.35 1.57 8.91
N ALA A 54 -0.08 0.99 10.08
CA ALA A 54 0.44 -0.38 10.18
C ALA A 54 -0.52 -1.44 9.59
N TYR A 55 -1.83 -1.31 9.79
CA TYR A 55 -2.81 -2.27 9.28
C TYR A 55 -2.94 -2.18 7.77
N THR A 56 -3.08 -0.97 7.23
CA THR A 56 -3.21 -0.74 5.79
C THR A 56 -1.98 -1.29 5.07
N SER A 57 -0.78 -0.88 5.47
CA SER A 57 0.47 -1.41 4.88
C SER A 57 0.61 -2.92 5.02
N GLY A 58 0.18 -3.51 6.14
CA GLY A 58 0.17 -4.96 6.34
C GLY A 58 -0.76 -5.71 5.39
N ILE A 59 -1.97 -5.19 5.13
CA ILE A 59 -2.91 -5.79 4.16
C ILE A 59 -2.35 -5.69 2.75
N PHE A 60 -1.83 -4.53 2.35
CA PHE A 60 -1.19 -4.38 1.04
C PHE A 60 -0.02 -5.36 0.86
N THR A 61 0.74 -5.61 1.93
CA THR A 61 1.81 -6.62 1.92
C THR A 61 1.28 -8.04 1.75
N GLN A 62 0.15 -8.39 2.39
CA GLN A 62 -0.48 -9.71 2.21
C GLN A 62 -1.00 -9.90 0.79
N GLU A 63 -1.55 -8.85 0.17
CA GLU A 63 -2.16 -8.92 -1.16
C GLU A 63 -1.13 -8.88 -2.30
N TYR A 64 -0.11 -8.01 -2.19
CA TYR A 64 0.81 -7.68 -3.29
C TYR A 64 2.28 -7.99 -2.99
N GLY A 65 2.62 -8.36 -1.76
CA GLY A 65 4.00 -8.67 -1.37
C GLY A 65 4.89 -7.46 -1.07
N GLU A 66 6.14 -7.76 -0.72
CA GLU A 66 7.10 -6.80 -0.14
C GLU A 66 7.55 -5.70 -1.11
N LYS A 67 8.01 -6.11 -2.31
CA LYS A 67 8.64 -5.23 -3.31
C LYS A 67 7.74 -4.06 -3.72
N ILE A 68 6.44 -4.29 -3.69
CA ILE A 68 5.45 -3.29 -4.06
C ILE A 68 5.01 -2.47 -2.88
N THR A 69 4.91 -3.03 -1.67
CA THR A 69 4.52 -2.20 -0.51
C THR A 69 5.66 -1.26 -0.08
N GLU A 70 6.92 -1.59 -0.38
CA GLU A 70 8.03 -0.63 -0.27
C GLU A 70 7.89 0.49 -1.32
N LEU A 71 7.66 0.13 -2.59
CA LEU A 71 7.41 1.10 -3.66
C LEU A 71 6.23 2.03 -3.34
N LEU A 72 5.08 1.45 -2.96
CA LEU A 72 3.84 2.15 -2.66
C LEU A 72 3.92 2.90 -1.31
N GLY A 73 4.63 2.38 -0.32
CA GLY A 73 4.85 3.04 0.97
C GLY A 73 5.77 4.27 0.89
N ASP A 74 6.77 4.23 0.00
CA ASP A 74 7.66 5.35 -0.27
C ASP A 74 7.02 6.39 -1.23
N MET A 75 5.96 5.99 -1.96
CA MET A 75 5.17 6.85 -2.86
C MET A 75 4.19 7.80 -2.13
N ASN A 76 4.55 8.26 -0.93
CA ASN A 76 3.72 9.08 -0.04
C ASN A 76 3.18 10.39 -0.67
N GLU A 77 3.63 10.77 -1.88
CA GLU A 77 3.17 11.94 -2.64
C GLU A 77 2.40 11.64 -3.94
N LEU A 78 2.53 10.45 -4.55
CA LEU A 78 1.98 10.16 -5.89
C LEU A 78 0.76 9.24 -5.86
N VAL A 79 0.71 8.36 -4.87
CA VAL A 79 -0.47 7.60 -4.51
C VAL A 79 -0.43 7.51 -3.00
N PRO A 80 -1.24 8.29 -2.26
CA PRO A 80 -1.19 8.29 -0.81
C PRO A 80 -1.59 6.90 -0.32
N PHE A 81 -0.61 6.05 0.00
CA PHE A 81 -0.79 4.76 0.68
C PHE A 81 -0.65 4.89 2.19
N GLY A 82 -0.06 5.99 2.67
CA GLY A 82 -0.40 6.56 3.96
C GLY A 82 -1.79 7.18 3.89
N GLY A 83 -2.46 7.37 5.02
CA GLY A 83 -3.69 8.16 5.03
C GLY A 83 -3.42 9.59 4.56
N ASN A 84 -4.39 10.48 4.73
CA ASN A 84 -3.95 11.86 4.89
C ASN A 84 -2.89 11.83 6.00
N SER A 85 -1.62 12.13 5.68
CA SER A 85 -0.67 12.46 6.74
C SER A 85 -1.37 13.52 7.56
N SER A 86 -1.59 13.21 8.83
CA SER A 86 -2.34 14.05 9.76
C SER A 86 -1.80 15.47 9.83
N SER A 87 -0.54 15.62 9.43
CA SER A 87 0.27 16.80 9.59
C SER A 87 1.34 16.83 8.47
N ASN A 88 1.65 18.04 8.01
CA ASN A 88 2.78 18.28 7.11
C ASN A 88 4.14 18.25 7.83
N SER A 89 4.16 18.03 9.15
CA SER A 89 5.40 18.01 9.93
C SER A 89 6.28 16.82 9.53
N PRO A 90 7.62 16.98 9.51
CA PRO A 90 8.54 15.88 9.28
C PRO A 90 8.35 14.71 10.26
N ASN A 91 8.00 15.01 11.50
CA ASN A 91 7.85 14.03 12.58
C ASN A 91 6.63 13.11 12.33
N SER A 92 5.47 13.66 11.98
CA SER A 92 4.28 12.88 11.63
C SER A 92 4.54 12.01 10.39
N LYS A 93 5.26 12.53 9.38
CA LYS A 93 5.67 11.73 8.22
C LYS A 93 6.60 10.57 8.61
N ASN A 94 7.53 10.77 9.54
CA ASN A 94 8.38 9.68 10.03
C ASN A 94 7.56 8.62 10.78
N MET A 95 6.60 9.04 11.62
CA MET A 95 5.67 8.12 12.28
C MET A 95 4.90 7.25 11.28
N ASP A 96 4.35 7.86 10.22
CA ASP A 96 3.67 7.15 9.14
C ASP A 96 4.58 6.09 8.50
N LEU A 97 5.80 6.49 8.12
CA LEU A 97 6.78 5.60 7.48
C LEU A 97 7.20 4.46 8.40
N TRP A 98 7.45 4.75 9.68
CA TRP A 98 7.81 3.75 10.69
C TRP A 98 6.69 2.74 10.88
N ASN A 99 5.48 3.20 11.13
CA ASN A 99 4.33 2.35 11.39
C ASN A 99 3.97 1.52 10.15
N ASN A 100 4.10 2.10 8.96
CA ASN A 100 3.98 1.37 7.70
C ASN A 100 5.02 0.23 7.61
N ARG A 101 6.29 0.49 7.96
CA ARG A 101 7.35 -0.53 7.97
C ARG A 101 7.05 -1.67 8.93
N ILE A 102 6.55 -1.38 10.14
CA ILE A 102 6.13 -2.41 11.10
C ILE A 102 4.96 -3.22 10.55
N GLY A 103 3.97 -2.55 9.96
CA GLY A 103 2.85 -3.17 9.27
C GLY A 103 3.27 -4.17 8.19
N ARG A 104 4.17 -3.76 7.28
CA ARG A 104 4.76 -4.64 6.26
C ARG A 104 5.44 -5.86 6.88
N LYS A 105 6.29 -5.66 7.88
CA LYS A 105 7.02 -6.74 8.57
C LYS A 105 6.08 -7.79 9.17
N ILE A 106 4.95 -7.36 9.74
CA ILE A 106 3.93 -8.28 10.28
C ILE A 106 3.13 -8.92 9.13
N GLY A 107 2.77 -8.16 8.11
CA GLY A 107 2.07 -8.62 6.91
C GLY A 107 2.78 -9.77 6.21
N LEU A 108 4.11 -9.71 6.05
CA LEU A 108 4.90 -10.79 5.44
C LEU A 108 4.82 -12.13 6.17
N LYS A 109 4.61 -12.08 7.49
CA LYS A 109 4.62 -13.26 8.37
C LYS A 109 3.22 -13.79 8.65
N THR A 110 2.19 -13.17 8.09
CA THR A 110 0.80 -13.42 8.48
C THR A 110 -0.09 -13.46 7.26
N SER A 111 -1.26 -14.08 7.43
CA SER A 111 -2.35 -13.99 6.48
C SER A 111 -3.65 -13.78 7.26
N GLY A 112 -4.53 -12.95 6.70
CA GLY A 112 -5.84 -12.68 7.27
C GLY A 112 -5.91 -11.46 8.17
N LYS A 113 -6.97 -10.67 7.97
CA LYS A 113 -7.25 -9.37 8.57
C LYS A 113 -7.17 -9.35 10.09
N LEU A 114 -7.95 -10.21 10.76
CA LEU A 114 -8.00 -10.24 12.23
C LEU A 114 -6.67 -10.66 12.87
N LYS A 115 -5.96 -11.61 12.25
CA LYS A 115 -4.65 -12.07 12.76
C LYS A 115 -3.60 -10.97 12.63
N LEU A 116 -3.58 -10.29 11.49
CA LEU A 116 -2.74 -9.10 11.27
C LEU A 116 -3.03 -8.03 12.33
N PHE A 117 -4.30 -7.64 12.49
CA PHE A 117 -4.69 -6.62 13.45
C PHE A 117 -4.27 -6.98 14.89
N LYS A 118 -4.52 -8.22 15.34
CA LYS A 118 -4.12 -8.64 16.70
C LYS A 118 -2.61 -8.56 16.94
N LEU A 119 -1.80 -8.84 15.92
CA LEU A 119 -0.35 -8.75 16.03
C LEU A 119 0.14 -7.29 15.99
N ILE A 120 -0.52 -6.42 15.23
CA ILE A 120 -0.29 -4.97 15.26
C ILE A 120 -0.68 -4.40 16.63
N LEU A 121 -1.81 -4.82 17.19
CA LEU A 121 -2.23 -4.43 18.54
C LEU A 121 -1.21 -4.88 19.61
N LYS A 122 -0.59 -6.06 19.43
CA LYS A 122 0.51 -6.49 20.29
C LYS A 122 1.74 -5.59 20.13
N ALA A 123 2.09 -5.23 18.89
CA ALA A 123 3.19 -4.31 18.60
C ALA A 123 2.96 -2.92 19.22
N LEU A 124 1.74 -2.38 19.11
CA LEU A 124 1.33 -1.14 19.79
C LEU A 124 1.58 -1.23 21.30
N LYS A 125 1.06 -2.29 21.95
CA LYS A 125 1.21 -2.50 23.40
C LYS A 125 2.67 -2.66 23.86
N ASN A 126 3.53 -3.12 22.97
CA ASN A 126 4.96 -3.27 23.22
C ASN A 126 5.76 -1.98 22.99
N GLY A 127 5.14 -0.90 22.48
CA GLY A 127 5.84 0.33 22.08
C GLY A 127 6.57 0.24 20.73
N ASP A 128 6.30 -0.79 19.94
CA ASP A 128 6.94 -0.97 18.63
C ASP A 128 6.44 0.03 17.58
N LEU A 129 5.25 0.62 17.79
CA LEU A 129 4.70 1.69 16.96
C LEU A 129 5.05 3.06 17.55
N ILE A 130 5.15 4.07 16.69
CA ILE A 130 5.25 5.48 17.09
C ILE A 130 3.82 6.02 17.21
N ILE A 131 3.48 6.62 18.35
CA ILE A 131 2.15 7.19 18.62
C ILE A 131 2.19 8.64 19.10
N ASP A 132 3.40 9.18 19.30
CA ASP A 132 3.63 10.57 19.67
C ASP A 132 4.85 11.04 18.88
N PRO A 133 4.64 11.54 17.65
CA PRO A 133 5.73 11.86 16.75
C PRO A 133 6.64 12.96 17.29
N GLU A 134 6.18 13.82 18.21
CA GLU A 134 6.98 14.94 18.72
C GLU A 134 7.97 14.52 19.81
N ASN A 135 7.68 13.44 20.54
CA ASN A 135 8.50 12.99 21.68
C ASN A 135 9.18 11.62 21.45
N ASP A 136 9.02 11.00 20.28
CA ASP A 136 9.61 9.70 19.99
C ASP A 136 11.09 9.80 19.58
N SER A 137 11.97 8.97 20.14
CA SER A 137 13.39 8.99 19.80
C SER A 137 13.70 8.52 18.37
N ARG A 138 12.75 7.87 17.69
CA ARG A 138 12.90 7.28 16.35
C ARG A 138 12.58 8.27 15.22
N ILE A 139 12.37 9.56 15.51
CA ILE A 139 11.95 10.62 14.57
C ILE A 139 12.83 10.81 13.32
N ASN A 140 14.05 10.28 13.32
CA ASN A 140 15.00 10.38 12.20
C ASN A 140 15.46 9.00 11.65
N GLU A 141 14.85 7.90 12.08
CA GLU A 141 15.31 6.56 11.70
C GLU A 141 14.81 6.10 10.33
N VAL A 142 13.81 6.78 9.75
CA VAL A 142 13.26 6.41 8.45
C VAL A 142 13.44 7.56 7.46
N SER A 143 14.53 7.50 6.68
CA SER A 143 14.62 8.28 5.45
C SER A 143 13.58 7.74 4.47
N SER A 144 12.73 8.60 3.91
CA SER A 144 12.03 8.25 2.68
C SER A 144 13.10 7.94 1.63
N SER A 145 13.15 6.70 1.17
CA SER A 145 13.95 6.39 0.00
C SER A 145 13.32 7.18 -1.14
N LYS A 146 14.03 8.16 -1.70
CA LYS A 146 13.63 8.72 -3.00
C LYS A 146 13.80 7.61 -4.04
N ILE A 147 12.83 6.71 -4.12
CA ILE A 147 12.81 5.68 -5.15
C ILE A 147 12.74 6.44 -6.47
N ASN A 148 13.79 6.33 -7.28
CA ASN A 148 13.77 6.84 -8.63
C ASN A 148 12.90 5.88 -9.46
N ILE A 149 11.60 6.15 -9.47
CA ILE A 149 10.61 5.40 -10.24
C ILE A 149 10.87 5.70 -11.71
N LYS A 150 11.67 4.83 -12.34
CA LYS A 150 11.99 4.98 -13.75
C LYS A 150 10.87 4.42 -14.63
N ASN A 151 10.16 3.38 -14.19
CA ASN A 151 9.22 2.60 -14.99
C ASN A 151 7.76 3.02 -14.76
N LYS A 152 6.93 2.96 -15.81
CA LYS A 152 5.49 3.28 -15.72
C LYS A 152 4.66 2.10 -15.22
N VAL A 153 5.03 0.88 -15.61
CA VAL A 153 4.33 -0.35 -15.23
C VAL A 153 5.30 -1.31 -14.54
N PHE A 154 4.90 -1.81 -13.38
CA PHE A 154 5.67 -2.74 -12.56
C PHE A 154 4.99 -4.09 -12.46
N VAL A 155 5.75 -5.17 -12.46
CA VAL A 155 5.24 -6.49 -12.11
C VAL A 155 5.06 -6.55 -10.59
N VAL A 156 3.82 -6.75 -10.14
CA VAL A 156 3.50 -6.76 -8.70
C VAL A 156 3.33 -8.16 -8.12
N LYS A 157 3.12 -9.15 -8.98
CA LYS A 157 3.02 -10.54 -8.54
C LYS A 157 3.49 -11.46 -9.63
N GLU A 158 4.32 -12.42 -9.25
CA GLU A 158 4.76 -13.51 -10.11
C GLU A 158 4.31 -14.85 -9.54
N SER A 159 4.10 -15.82 -10.41
CA SER A 159 3.97 -17.22 -9.99
C SER A 159 5.32 -17.77 -9.54
N LYS A 160 5.32 -18.92 -8.87
CA LYS A 160 6.54 -19.67 -8.50
C LYS A 160 7.47 -19.99 -9.70
N LYS A 161 6.96 -19.93 -10.94
CA LYS A 161 7.71 -20.20 -12.17
C LYS A 161 8.16 -18.90 -12.89
N GLY A 162 8.04 -17.74 -12.26
CA GLY A 162 8.43 -16.44 -12.84
C GLY A 162 7.43 -15.86 -13.86
N LYS A 163 6.20 -16.40 -13.93
CA LYS A 163 5.14 -15.83 -14.77
C LYS A 163 4.53 -14.61 -14.08
N ASN A 164 4.58 -13.45 -14.73
CA ASN A 164 3.92 -12.21 -14.28
C ASN A 164 2.40 -12.39 -14.26
N LEU A 165 1.79 -12.15 -13.10
CA LEU A 165 0.37 -12.37 -12.81
C LEU A 165 -0.40 -11.05 -12.61
N LEU A 166 0.24 -10.07 -11.98
CA LEU A 166 -0.35 -8.76 -11.71
C LEU A 166 0.64 -7.66 -12.12
N TYR A 167 0.10 -6.53 -12.55
CA TYR A 167 0.83 -5.36 -13.00
C TYR A 167 0.26 -4.12 -12.32
N PHE A 168 1.11 -3.19 -11.91
CA PHE A 168 0.71 -1.88 -11.40
C PHE A 168 1.10 -0.81 -12.41
N ASP A 169 0.10 -0.09 -12.92
CA ASP A 169 0.31 1.13 -13.72
C ASP A 169 0.35 2.32 -12.77
N PHE A 170 1.52 2.96 -12.72
CA PHE A 170 1.79 4.11 -11.88
C PHE A 170 0.97 5.34 -12.31
N GLU A 171 0.93 5.64 -13.61
CA GLU A 171 0.24 6.83 -14.13
C GLU A 171 -1.27 6.75 -13.90
N LYS A 172 -1.82 5.53 -13.95
CA LYS A 172 -3.26 5.29 -13.79
C LYS A 172 -3.66 4.84 -12.39
N SER A 173 -2.70 4.64 -11.48
CA SER A 173 -2.93 4.16 -10.10
C SER A 173 -3.81 2.91 -10.03
N LEU A 174 -3.59 1.95 -10.94
CA LEU A 174 -4.43 0.75 -11.07
C LEU A 174 -3.60 -0.53 -11.10
N ILE A 175 -4.21 -1.60 -10.58
CA ILE A 175 -3.64 -2.95 -10.67
C ILE A 175 -4.42 -3.74 -11.71
N LEU A 176 -3.71 -4.35 -12.65
CA LEU A 176 -4.25 -5.22 -13.69
C LEU A 176 -3.82 -6.64 -13.42
N SER A 177 -4.76 -7.57 -13.53
CA SER A 177 -4.43 -8.96 -13.81
C SER A 177 -3.75 -9.09 -15.16
N ARG A 178 -3.00 -10.18 -15.35
CA ARG A 178 -2.39 -10.50 -16.64
C ARG A 178 -3.39 -10.46 -17.79
N SER A 179 -4.59 -11.02 -17.62
CA SER A 179 -5.62 -11.01 -18.65
C SER A 179 -6.09 -9.59 -18.99
N GLU A 180 -6.26 -8.74 -17.98
CA GLU A 180 -6.65 -7.34 -18.20
C GLU A 180 -5.54 -6.58 -18.90
N PHE A 181 -4.28 -6.76 -18.49
CA PHE A 181 -3.16 -6.10 -19.14
C PHE A 181 -2.99 -6.55 -20.60
N ILE A 182 -3.14 -7.85 -20.88
CA ILE A 182 -3.16 -8.36 -22.27
C ILE A 182 -4.27 -7.69 -23.08
N SER A 183 -5.47 -7.63 -22.53
CA SER A 183 -6.62 -6.99 -23.20
C SER A 183 -6.33 -5.52 -23.51
N GLU A 184 -5.80 -4.77 -22.55
CA GLU A 184 -5.52 -3.35 -22.69
C GLU A 184 -4.35 -3.07 -23.68
N ILE A 185 -3.38 -3.98 -23.78
CA ILE A 185 -2.34 -3.92 -24.82
C ILE A 185 -2.97 -4.13 -26.20
N LYS A 186 -3.84 -5.13 -26.36
CA LYS A 186 -4.52 -5.45 -27.63
C LYS A 186 -5.45 -4.33 -28.09
N THR A 187 -6.07 -3.59 -27.18
CA THR A 187 -6.90 -2.41 -27.49
C THR A 187 -6.08 -1.15 -27.77
N GLY A 188 -4.75 -1.18 -27.60
CA GLY A 188 -3.87 -0.06 -27.88
C GLY A 188 -3.68 0.93 -26.72
N ASN A 189 -4.23 0.66 -25.54
CA ASN A 189 -4.15 1.53 -24.36
C ASN A 189 -2.76 1.52 -23.69
N TYR A 190 -1.87 0.63 -24.15
CA TYR A 190 -0.49 0.46 -23.69
C TYR A 190 0.46 0.35 -24.90
N PRO A 191 0.69 1.46 -25.63
CA PRO A 191 1.37 1.44 -26.93
C PRO A 191 2.84 1.03 -26.88
N PHE A 192 3.48 1.07 -25.71
CA PHE A 192 4.88 0.68 -25.50
C PHE A 192 5.07 -0.79 -25.11
N TYR A 193 3.99 -1.56 -25.08
CA TYR A 193 4.00 -2.97 -24.73
C TYR A 193 3.42 -3.79 -25.89
N GLU A 194 3.82 -5.05 -25.96
CA GLU A 194 3.34 -5.99 -26.98
C GLU A 194 3.09 -7.36 -26.37
N ILE A 195 2.33 -8.20 -27.08
CA ILE A 195 2.06 -9.58 -26.69
C ILE A 195 2.98 -10.50 -27.49
N ARG A 196 3.75 -11.34 -26.79
CA ARG A 196 4.50 -12.44 -27.39
C ARG A 196 3.96 -13.77 -26.93
N VAL A 197 3.90 -14.73 -27.84
CA VAL A 197 3.53 -16.11 -27.50
C VAL A 197 4.79 -16.87 -27.10
N VAL A 198 4.88 -17.24 -25.83
CA VAL A 198 6.00 -18.04 -25.30
C VAL A 198 5.45 -19.40 -24.91
N LYS A 199 5.84 -20.46 -25.62
CA LYS A 199 5.34 -21.84 -25.40
C LYS A 199 3.80 -21.93 -25.41
N GLY A 200 3.15 -21.19 -26.30
CA GLY A 200 1.68 -21.15 -26.42
C GLY A 200 0.97 -20.19 -25.46
N ASP A 201 1.69 -19.46 -24.61
CA ASP A 201 1.12 -18.56 -23.61
C ASP A 201 1.37 -17.08 -23.98
N GLU A 202 0.29 -16.31 -24.09
CA GLU A 202 0.34 -14.87 -24.38
C GLU A 202 0.98 -14.13 -23.20
N THR A 203 2.12 -13.49 -23.48
CA THR A 203 2.98 -12.85 -22.50
C THR A 203 3.16 -11.37 -22.83
N PRO A 204 2.70 -10.46 -21.97
CA PRO A 204 3.03 -9.05 -22.05
C PRO A 204 4.54 -8.83 -21.92
N VAL A 205 5.13 -8.10 -22.85
CA VAL A 205 6.53 -7.68 -22.81
C VAL A 205 6.64 -6.22 -23.22
N SER A 206 7.68 -5.54 -22.76
CA SER A 206 8.03 -4.21 -23.26
C SER A 206 8.50 -4.29 -24.71
N LYS A 207 8.07 -3.32 -25.53
CA LYS A 207 8.68 -3.13 -26.84
C LYS A 207 10.13 -2.73 -26.66
N LYS A 208 10.99 -3.15 -27.59
CA LYS A 208 12.41 -2.80 -27.55
C LYS A 208 12.56 -1.33 -27.94
N ASP A 209 12.70 -0.46 -26.95
CA ASP A 209 13.06 0.94 -27.13
C ASP A 209 14.21 1.33 -26.17
N LYS A 210 14.70 2.57 -26.30
CA LYS A 210 15.74 3.11 -25.39
C LYS A 210 15.14 3.78 -24.15
N ASN A 211 13.82 3.80 -24.01
CA ASN A 211 13.11 4.50 -22.95
C ASN A 211 12.94 3.59 -21.76
N ILE A 212 13.83 3.75 -20.77
CA ILE A 212 13.77 3.03 -19.49
C ILE A 212 12.36 3.01 -18.87
N PRO A 213 11.53 4.08 -18.97
CA PRO A 213 10.18 4.04 -18.43
C PRO A 213 9.21 3.02 -19.00
N ASN A 214 9.51 2.50 -20.19
CA ASN A 214 8.66 1.53 -20.87
C ASN A 214 9.00 0.08 -20.52
N ASN A 215 10.05 -0.13 -19.71
CA ASN A 215 10.42 -1.45 -19.23
C ASN A 215 9.40 -1.96 -18.20
N LEU A 216 9.05 -3.25 -18.29
CA LEU A 216 8.41 -3.97 -17.19
C LEU A 216 9.48 -4.22 -16.12
N GLY A 217 9.34 -3.57 -14.97
CA GLY A 217 10.25 -3.72 -13.81
C GLY A 217 9.91 -4.86 -12.87
#